data_AF-A0A1J5D9P1-F1
#
_entry.id   AF-A0A1J5D9P1-F1
#
_cell.length_a   1.000
_cell.length_b   1.000
_cell.length_c   1.000
_cell.angle_alpha   90.00
_cell.angle_beta   90.00
_cell.angle_gamma   90.00
#
_symmetry.space_group_name_H-M   'P 1'
#
loop_
_entity.id
_entity.type
_entity.pdbx_description
1 polymer ?
#
loop_
_entity_poly.entity_id
_entity_poly.type
_entity_poly.pdbx_seq_one_letter_code
_entity_poly.pdbx_strand_id
1 'polypeptide(L)'
;MPVKLTLSVEKSVIERAKRFSRRQNKSLSKLVEGYLRKLTGVPSGQEDITPKVAALSGVIPPGPLRRVRKGDYADFLTEKYR
;
A
#
# COMPACT_ATOMS: atom_id res chain seq x y z
N MET A 1 3.83 -13.88 -19.03
CA MET A 1 3.42 -15.17 -18.41
C MET A 1 3.93 -15.21 -16.97
N PRO A 2 3.18 -15.77 -16.01
CA PRO A 2 3.67 -15.96 -14.64
C PRO A 2 4.72 -17.08 -14.61
N VAL A 3 5.88 -16.81 -13.99
CA VAL A 3 6.97 -17.78 -13.83
C VAL A 3 7.17 -18.04 -12.34
N LYS A 4 7.51 -19.29 -11.97
CA LYS A 4 7.80 -19.67 -10.59
C LYS A 4 9.27 -19.40 -10.27
N LEU A 5 9.53 -18.64 -9.21
CA LEU A 5 10.86 -18.40 -8.65
C LEU A 5 10.95 -19.10 -7.28
N THR A 6 11.92 -20.01 -7.12
CA THR A 6 12.18 -20.71 -5.85
C THR A 6 13.36 -20.05 -5.16
N LEU A 7 13.19 -19.64 -3.90
CA LEU A 7 14.22 -18.97 -3.11
C LEU A 7 14.48 -19.76 -1.83
N SER A 8 15.76 -19.95 -1.46
CA SER A 8 16.15 -20.43 -0.14
C SER A 8 16.20 -19.25 0.82
N VAL A 9 15.38 -19.31 1.87
CA VAL A 9 15.26 -18.25 2.88
C VAL A 9 15.06 -18.91 4.24
N GLU A 10 15.56 -18.27 5.28
CA GLU A 10 15.38 -18.70 6.66
C GLU A 10 13.91 -18.97 7.02
N LYS A 11 13.63 -20.08 7.71
CA LYS A 11 12.27 -20.47 8.12
C LYS A 11 11.60 -19.38 8.96
N SER A 12 12.37 -18.73 9.85
CA SER A 12 11.88 -17.64 10.70
C SER A 12 11.44 -16.41 9.90
N VAL A 13 12.06 -16.16 8.74
CA VAL A 13 11.71 -15.07 7.82
C VAL A 13 10.42 -15.43 7.08
N ILE A 14 10.31 -16.67 6.57
CA ILE A 14 9.09 -17.16 5.89
C ILE A 14 7.87 -17.03 6.80
N GLU A 15 7.98 -17.41 8.08
CA GLU A 15 6.87 -17.34 9.02
C GLU A 15 6.46 -15.90 9.35
N ARG A 16 7.42 -14.99 9.52
CA ARG A 16 7.13 -13.55 9.68
C ARG A 16 6.43 -12.98 8.45
N ALA A 17 6.90 -13.34 7.25
CA ALA A 17 6.34 -12.86 6.00
C ALA A 17 4.91 -13.36 5.77
N LYS A 18 4.62 -14.64 6.05
CA LYS A 18 3.25 -15.19 6.02
C LYS A 18 2.30 -14.47 6.98
N ARG A 19 2.74 -14.19 8.21
CA ARG A 19 1.92 -13.43 9.17
C ARG A 19 1.63 -12.03 8.67
N PHE A 20 2.63 -11.35 8.12
CA PHE A 20 2.45 -10.02 7.55
C PHE A 20 1.49 -10.01 6.36
N SER A 21 1.63 -10.96 5.42
CA SER A 21 0.81 -11.03 4.22
C SER A 21 -0.67 -11.23 4.56
N ARG A 22 -0.98 -12.10 5.54
CA ARG A 22 -2.33 -12.30 6.08
C ARG A 22 -2.90 -11.02 6.67
N ARG A 23 -2.13 -10.29 7.50
CA ARG A 23 -2.56 -9.01 8.10
C ARG A 23 -2.87 -7.92 7.07
N GLN A 24 -2.26 -8.00 5.89
CA GLN A 24 -2.46 -7.05 4.80
C GLN A 24 -3.45 -7.52 3.73
N ASN A 25 -4.08 -8.70 3.91
CA ASN A 25 -4.95 -9.32 2.91
C ASN A 25 -4.29 -9.41 1.52
N LYS A 26 -2.98 -9.71 1.49
CA LYS A 26 -2.21 -9.90 0.25
C LYS A 26 -1.49 -11.24 0.27
N SER A 27 -1.34 -11.85 -0.91
CA SER A 27 -0.53 -13.06 -1.04
C SER A 27 0.95 -12.74 -0.89
N LEU A 28 1.73 -13.70 -0.38
CA LEU A 28 3.17 -13.55 -0.25
C LEU A 28 3.83 -13.31 -1.63
N SER A 29 3.38 -14.01 -2.67
CA SER A 29 3.86 -13.82 -4.04
C SER A 29 3.64 -12.40 -4.54
N LYS A 30 2.47 -11.78 -4.28
CA LYS A 30 2.17 -10.40 -4.70
C LYS A 30 3.01 -9.36 -3.92
N LEU A 31 3.39 -9.66 -2.67
CA LEU A 31 4.33 -8.83 -1.92
C LEU A 31 5.74 -8.88 -2.51
N VAL A 32 6.25 -10.08 -2.80
CA VAL A 32 7.59 -10.27 -3.38
C VAL A 32 7.67 -9.67 -4.78
N GLU A 33 6.66 -9.92 -5.62
CA GLU A 33 6.57 -9.32 -6.95
C GLU A 33 6.56 -7.79 -6.88
N GLY A 34 5.76 -7.21 -5.99
CA GLY A 34 5.72 -5.76 -5.78
C GLY A 34 7.06 -5.19 -5.34
N TYR A 35 7.79 -5.90 -4.47
CA TYR A 35 9.13 -5.49 -4.06
C TYR A 35 10.13 -5.53 -5.22
N LEU A 36 10.14 -6.63 -5.99
CA LEU A 36 11.03 -6.78 -7.14
C LEU A 36 10.78 -5.71 -8.20
N ARG A 37 9.52 -5.37 -8.50
CA ARG A 37 9.16 -4.27 -9.42
C ARG A 37 9.69 -2.92 -8.95
N LYS A 38 9.56 -2.62 -7.65
CA LYS A 38 10.10 -1.39 -7.06
C LYS A 38 11.62 -1.33 -7.13
N LEU A 39 12.29 -2.47 -6.92
CA LEU A 39 13.73 -2.57 -6.98
C LEU A 39 14.28 -2.36 -8.40
N THR A 40 13.57 -2.88 -9.42
CA THR A 40 14.00 -2.78 -10.82
C THR A 40 13.56 -1.49 -11.51
N GLY A 41 12.89 -0.56 -10.79
CA GLY A 41 12.41 0.70 -11.37
C GLY A 41 11.36 0.51 -12.46
N VAL A 42 10.78 -0.68 -12.58
CA VAL A 42 9.69 -0.93 -13.54
C VAL A 42 8.47 -0.18 -13.02
N PRO A 43 7.90 0.78 -13.78
CA PRO A 43 6.72 1.51 -13.35
C PRO A 43 5.65 0.49 -12.98
N SER A 44 5.22 0.52 -11.73
CA SER A 44 4.14 -0.33 -11.24
C SER A 44 2.91 0.04 -12.05
N GLY A 45 2.59 -0.76 -13.08
CA GLY A 45 1.31 -0.67 -13.76
C GLY A 45 0.21 -0.63 -12.71
N GLN A 46 -0.54 0.47 -12.69
CA GLN A 46 -1.55 0.88 -11.71
C GLN A 46 -1.33 0.28 -10.31
N GLU A 47 -0.77 1.07 -9.39
CA GLU A 47 -0.73 0.67 -7.98
C GLU A 47 -2.15 0.34 -7.51
N ASP A 48 -2.49 -0.96 -7.49
CA ASP A 48 -3.74 -1.46 -6.95
C ASP A 48 -3.85 -0.92 -5.52
N ILE A 49 -4.77 0.02 -5.33
CA ILE A 49 -5.10 0.61 -4.03
C ILE A 49 -5.24 -0.56 -3.05
N THR A 50 -4.46 -0.55 -1.98
CA THR A 50 -4.53 -1.65 -1.00
C THR A 50 -5.97 -1.81 -0.51
N PRO A 51 -6.46 -3.04 -0.25
CA PRO A 51 -7.86 -3.25 0.15
C PRO A 51 -8.31 -2.37 1.32
N LYS A 52 -7.40 -2.07 2.26
CA LYS A 52 -7.65 -1.13 3.36
C LYS A 52 -7.83 0.31 2.90
N VAL A 53 -6.94 0.79 2.03
CA VAL A 53 -7.09 2.13 1.46
C VAL A 53 -8.35 2.20 0.59
N ALA A 54 -8.67 1.17 -0.19
CA ALA A 54 -9.90 1.12 -0.97
C ALA A 54 -11.16 1.16 -0.07
N ALA A 55 -11.16 0.42 1.05
CA ALA A 55 -12.22 0.47 2.04
C ALA A 55 -12.35 1.86 2.68
N LEU A 56 -11.23 2.53 2.99
CA LEU A 56 -11.22 3.89 3.52
C LEU A 56 -11.68 4.93 2.47
N SER A 57 -11.28 4.75 1.21
CA SER A 57 -11.69 5.61 0.09
C SER A 57 -13.18 5.57 -0.18
N GLY A 58 -13.85 4.45 0.09
CA GLY A 58 -15.31 4.33 -0.03
C GLY A 58 -16.10 4.98 1.11
N VAL A 59 -15.45 5.23 2.26
CA VAL A 59 -16.07 5.88 3.42
C VAL A 59 -15.93 7.40 3.33
N ILE A 60 -14.88 7.89 2.67
CA ILE A 60 -14.71 9.32 2.41
C ILE A 60 -15.52 9.65 1.16
N PRO A 61 -16.66 10.37 1.26
CA PRO A 61 -17.40 10.76 0.07
C PRO A 61 -16.47 11.54 -0.86
N PRO A 62 -16.56 11.36 -2.19
CA PRO A 62 -15.86 12.20 -3.15
C PRO A 62 -16.50 13.60 -3.10
N GLY A 63 -16.24 14.34 -2.04
CA GLY A 63 -16.39 15.79 -2.03
C GLY A 63 -15.47 16.37 -3.10
N PRO A 64 -15.74 17.59 -3.60
CA PRO A 64 -14.85 18.22 -4.56
C PRO A 64 -13.45 18.12 -4.02
N LEU A 65 -12.55 17.46 -4.78
CA LEU A 65 -11.12 17.42 -4.53
C LEU A 65 -10.63 18.86 -4.67
N ARG A 66 -10.98 19.72 -3.70
CA ARG A 66 -10.34 21.00 -3.46
C ARG A 66 -8.89 20.57 -3.37
N ARG A 67 -8.07 21.03 -4.31
CA ARG A 67 -6.63 20.77 -4.31
C ARG A 67 -6.12 21.31 -2.98
N VAL A 68 -6.12 20.47 -1.95
CA VAL A 68 -5.71 20.83 -0.59
C VAL A 68 -4.24 21.16 -0.75
N ARG A 69 -3.92 22.45 -0.82
CA ARG A 69 -2.52 22.87 -0.77
C ARG A 69 -2.01 22.40 0.59
N LYS A 70 -0.72 22.04 0.68
CA LYS A 70 -0.13 21.58 1.95
C LYS A 70 -0.41 22.54 3.13
N GLY A 71 -0.64 23.84 2.87
CA GLY A 71 -1.04 24.84 3.86
C GLY A 71 -2.47 24.72 4.38
N ASP A 72 -3.43 24.26 3.56
CA ASP A 72 -4.85 24.23 3.91
C ASP A 72 -5.14 23.30 5.12
N TYR A 73 -4.33 22.25 5.30
CA TYR A 73 -4.45 21.35 6.45
C TYR A 73 -3.84 21.96 7.73
N ALA A 74 -2.77 22.74 7.60
CA ALA A 74 -2.15 23.44 8.74
C ALA A 74 -3.08 24.55 9.27
N ASP A 75 -3.73 25.28 8.37
CA ASP A 75 -4.71 26.31 8.72
C ASP A 75 -5.93 25.70 9.42
N PHE A 76 -6.44 24.57 8.92
CA PHE A 76 -7.54 23.83 9.56
C PHE A 76 -7.21 23.38 11.00
N LEU A 77 -6.01 22.86 11.24
CA LEU A 77 -5.60 22.44 12.58
C LEU A 77 -5.44 23.64 13.53
N THR A 78 -4.94 24.76 13.02
CA THR A 78 -4.78 26.00 13.79
C THR A 78 -6.14 26.56 14.23
N GLU A 79 -7.15 26.47 13.37
CA GLU A 79 -8.51 26.94 13.66
C GLU A 79 -9.27 25.98 14.59
N LYS A 80 -9.11 24.65 14.43
CA LYS A 80 -9.82 23.64 15.22
C LYS A 80 -9.39 23.59 16.70
N TYR A 81 -8.12 23.91 16.99
CA TYR A 81 -7.54 23.87 18.34
C TYR A 81 -7.31 25.26 18.92
N ARG A 82 -8.02 26.27 18.40
CA ARG A 82 -8.13 27.60 18.97
C ARG A 82 -9.23 27.63 20.03
#